data_AF-A0A2N2BVM1-F1
#
_entry.id   AF-A0A2N2BVM1-F1
#
_cell.length_a   1.000
_cell.length_b   1.000
_cell.length_c   1.000
_cell.angle_alpha   90.00
_cell.angle_beta   90.00
_cell.angle_gamma   90.00
#
_symmetry.space_group_name_H-M   'P 1'
#
loop_
_entity.id
_entity.type
_entity.pdbx_description
1 polymer ?
#
loop_
_entity_poly.entity_id
_entity_poly.type
_entity_poly.pdbx_seq_one_letter_code
_entity_poly.pdbx_strand_id
1 'polypeptide(L)'
;MNNQHFVNKAFRIFVINSILSSAGVVLGTFVDAIILGNAFGAVGLSVLAVSMPVYMVYNLFGYAFGVGGSLKVSESIGAEDKDRVRTYFTQAMFFAVAVGVVISVLGMLFLPAIIGLTGGAGIAAAKDYMWPILLTAPIFILAPVMSLLIRSDADPFLSTLGISVSVVVNLVLDLIFIFGLNMGVLGGALAMVIGQMCAIAVYVIHFFNRHNHLKLCRASLSPKAGFQLFQGGFGIASTFIYQGITLVVINNLLSATVGLGGLASYNILFNVSLFAYAIFDGISLALAPLVATFAGEKDTEGVYNTMGLSLKTAVLLSVLCALVLLIFAEPIAFMFGVADNLPMVAQTIRIFAFGVVQTCFNCVMAHFYQTIKRPTLAGIIYFMRGFLLLIAFSTWLIPVFGVQGTALAIVAAETATMAILLFSALILKNKGEYRNILLFKEPIIAKDNLYETTLSSDIKELEKCVEEIEAFCEKLDIDSKNAYFINLTIEELAANIINFGFNDGKPHYIHIKIALFEEDIYIRLRDDSTSYNPFEESEKPDEALDYLGVSIVRKKAKSFAYNRTLVFNNLLIIL
;
A
#
# COMPACT_ATOMS: atom_id res chain seq x y z
N MET A 1 3.89 14.34 -24.08
CA MET A 1 5.02 14.65 -23.16
C MET A 1 4.57 15.32 -21.84
N ASN A 2 3.27 15.43 -21.54
CA ASN A 2 2.77 16.28 -20.46
C ASN A 2 2.00 15.56 -19.32
N ASN A 3 1.49 14.33 -19.51
CA ASN A 3 0.99 13.50 -18.40
C ASN A 3 2.07 13.24 -17.32
N GLN A 4 3.34 13.16 -17.75
CA GLN A 4 4.50 13.02 -16.87
C GLN A 4 4.61 14.13 -15.81
N HIS A 5 4.17 15.37 -16.10
CA HIS A 5 4.22 16.47 -15.13
C HIS A 5 3.34 16.17 -13.91
N PHE A 6 2.08 15.79 -14.15
CA PHE A 6 1.12 15.42 -13.11
C PHE A 6 1.61 14.20 -12.32
N VAL A 7 2.07 13.15 -13.01
CA VAL A 7 2.64 11.97 -12.36
C VAL A 7 3.82 12.36 -11.45
N ASN A 8 4.76 13.18 -11.93
CA ASN A 8 5.93 13.60 -11.15
C ASN A 8 5.55 14.43 -9.92
N LYS A 9 4.64 15.40 -10.06
CA LYS A 9 4.21 16.29 -8.97
C LYS A 9 3.54 15.49 -7.86
N ALA A 10 2.58 14.62 -8.20
CA ALA A 10 1.93 13.79 -7.20
C ALA A 10 2.92 12.78 -6.59
N PHE A 11 3.70 12.06 -7.39
CA PHE A 11 4.65 11.08 -6.86
C PHE A 11 5.63 11.68 -5.86
N ARG A 12 6.18 12.87 -6.09
CA ARG A 12 7.10 13.52 -5.14
C ARG A 12 6.46 13.79 -3.78
N ILE A 13 5.23 14.30 -3.76
CA ILE A 13 4.49 14.58 -2.52
C ILE A 13 4.19 13.27 -1.78
N PHE A 14 3.70 12.27 -2.51
CA PHE A 14 3.33 10.97 -1.92
C PHE A 14 4.56 10.19 -1.43
N VAL A 15 5.67 10.17 -2.17
CA VAL A 15 6.84 9.34 -1.81
C VAL A 15 7.52 9.83 -0.54
N ILE A 16 7.65 11.16 -0.36
CA ILE A 16 8.27 11.71 0.86
C ILE A 16 7.39 11.40 2.07
N ASN A 17 6.09 11.70 1.98
CA ASN A 17 5.15 11.46 3.07
C ASN A 17 5.02 9.96 3.41
N SER A 18 4.99 9.10 2.40
CA SER A 18 4.87 7.64 2.60
C SER A 18 6.14 7.03 3.19
N ILE A 19 7.33 7.50 2.78
CA ILE A 19 8.60 7.07 3.39
C ILE A 19 8.66 7.55 4.84
N LEU A 20 8.32 8.80 5.13
CA LEU A 20 8.28 9.31 6.51
C LEU A 20 7.27 8.54 7.37
N SER A 21 6.08 8.24 6.82
CA SER A 21 5.07 7.44 7.51
C SER A 21 5.58 6.02 7.79
N SER A 22 6.15 5.34 6.79
CA SER A 22 6.67 3.98 6.93
C SER A 22 7.85 3.92 7.90
N ALA A 23 8.79 4.87 7.79
CA ALA A 23 9.88 5.03 8.74
C ALA A 23 9.37 5.31 10.15
N GLY A 24 8.33 6.12 10.31
CA GLY A 24 7.67 6.38 11.59
C GLY A 24 7.08 5.13 12.23
N VAL A 25 6.48 4.23 11.44
CA VAL A 25 5.97 2.93 11.93
C VAL A 25 7.11 2.03 12.42
N VAL A 26 8.19 1.93 11.64
CA VAL A 26 9.36 1.11 12.01
C VAL A 26 10.09 1.69 13.23
N LEU A 27 10.27 3.01 13.28
CA LEU A 27 10.81 3.72 14.43
C LEU A 27 9.92 3.53 15.66
N GLY A 28 8.60 3.60 15.51
CA GLY A 28 7.68 3.35 16.62
C GLY A 28 7.83 1.95 17.19
N THR A 29 7.91 0.93 16.33
CA THR A 29 8.17 -0.46 16.75
C THR A 29 9.51 -0.59 17.48
N PHE A 30 10.53 0.13 17.02
CA PHE A 30 11.86 0.13 17.64
C PHE A 30 11.86 0.85 19.00
N VAL A 31 11.17 1.98 19.11
CA VAL A 31 11.02 2.74 20.35
C VAL A 31 10.23 1.93 21.38
N ASP A 32 9.15 1.25 20.98
CA ASP A 32 8.40 0.34 21.84
C ASP A 32 9.30 -0.77 22.41
N ALA A 33 10.08 -1.44 21.56
CA ALA A 33 11.05 -2.43 22.00
C ALA A 33 12.11 -1.86 22.96
N ILE A 34 12.57 -0.62 22.74
CA ILE A 34 13.49 0.09 23.65
C ILE A 34 12.81 0.39 24.99
N ILE A 35 11.57 0.87 24.99
CA ILE A 35 10.83 1.19 26.20
C ILE A 35 10.68 -0.07 27.06
N LEU A 36 10.19 -1.18 26.48
CA LEU A 36 10.04 -2.45 27.20
C LEU A 36 11.39 -3.04 27.63
N GLY A 37 12.41 -2.95 26.77
CA GLY A 37 13.76 -3.42 27.08
C GLY A 37 14.42 -2.65 28.23
N ASN A 38 14.28 -1.32 28.27
CA ASN A 38 14.83 -0.50 29.35
C ASN A 38 14.04 -0.62 30.65
N ALA A 39 12.71 -0.72 30.56
CA ALA A 39 11.86 -0.82 31.75
C ALA A 39 11.95 -2.20 32.43
N PHE A 40 12.10 -3.28 31.65
CA PHE A 40 11.97 -4.65 32.16
C PHE A 40 13.15 -5.58 31.81
N GLY A 41 14.21 -5.06 31.18
CA GLY A 41 15.39 -5.84 30.81
C GLY A 41 15.07 -7.01 29.89
N ALA A 42 15.72 -8.16 30.15
CA ALA A 42 15.51 -9.40 29.38
C ALA A 42 14.06 -9.91 29.43
N VAL A 43 13.29 -9.56 30.48
CA VAL A 43 11.87 -9.94 30.60
C VAL A 43 11.02 -9.21 29.57
N GLY A 44 11.24 -7.90 29.36
CA GLY A 44 10.48 -7.13 28.36
C GLY A 44 10.69 -7.65 26.93
N LEU A 45 11.95 -7.88 26.55
CA LEU A 45 12.29 -8.37 25.22
C LEU A 45 11.80 -9.80 24.96
N SER A 46 11.85 -10.67 25.97
CA SER A 46 11.35 -12.05 25.84
C SER A 46 9.83 -12.10 25.66
N VAL A 47 9.09 -11.21 26.32
CA VAL A 47 7.64 -11.09 26.16
C VAL A 47 7.27 -10.66 24.73
N LEU A 48 7.99 -9.70 24.15
CA LEU A 48 7.80 -9.29 22.76
C LEU A 48 8.03 -10.47 21.80
N ALA A 49 9.14 -11.20 21.96
CA ALA A 49 9.46 -12.35 21.13
C ALA A 49 8.39 -13.47 21.20
N VAL A 50 7.87 -13.75 22.40
CA VAL A 50 6.81 -14.74 22.65
C VAL A 50 5.47 -14.31 22.03
N SER A 51 5.19 -13.01 21.96
CA SER A 51 3.94 -12.48 21.39
C SER A 51 3.92 -12.40 19.86
N MET A 52 5.07 -12.35 19.19
CA MET A 52 5.18 -12.17 17.73
C MET A 52 4.34 -13.18 16.92
N PRO A 53 4.36 -14.50 17.18
CA PRO A 53 3.54 -15.47 16.45
C PRO A 53 2.03 -15.17 16.54
N VAL A 54 1.56 -14.63 17.66
CA VAL A 54 0.16 -14.24 17.83
C VAL A 54 -0.19 -13.08 16.90
N TYR A 55 0.67 -12.06 16.81
CA TYR A 55 0.49 -10.96 15.86
C TYR A 55 0.51 -11.43 14.41
N MET A 56 1.32 -12.43 14.06
CA MET A 56 1.32 -13.01 12.70
C MET A 56 -0.02 -13.68 12.37
N VAL A 57 -0.63 -14.37 13.34
CA VAL A 57 -1.98 -14.95 13.17
C VAL A 57 -3.02 -13.85 12.99
N TYR A 58 -2.94 -12.75 13.75
CA TYR A 58 -3.87 -11.63 13.58
C TYR A 58 -3.74 -10.99 12.19
N ASN A 59 -2.50 -10.75 11.75
CA ASN A 59 -2.24 -10.18 10.43
C ASN A 59 -2.66 -11.13 9.30
N LEU A 60 -2.50 -12.46 9.45
CA LEU A 60 -3.01 -13.45 8.50
C LEU A 60 -4.50 -13.27 8.26
N PHE A 61 -5.32 -13.25 9.30
CA PHE A 61 -6.76 -13.09 9.12
C PHE A 61 -7.15 -11.67 8.70
N GLY A 62 -6.47 -10.66 9.25
CA GLY A 62 -6.69 -9.25 8.91
C GLY A 62 -6.44 -8.96 7.42
N TYR A 63 -5.33 -9.44 6.87
CA TYR A 63 -5.02 -9.30 5.45
C TYR A 63 -5.86 -10.22 4.56
N ALA A 64 -6.21 -11.44 5.01
CA ALA A 64 -7.03 -12.33 4.20
C ALA A 64 -8.43 -11.76 3.96
N PHE A 65 -9.12 -11.30 5.01
CA PHE A 65 -10.42 -10.65 4.87
C PHE A 65 -10.32 -9.24 4.32
N GLY A 66 -9.28 -8.48 4.67
CA GLY A 66 -9.05 -7.14 4.16
C GLY A 66 -8.83 -7.13 2.65
N VAL A 67 -7.82 -7.86 2.16
CA VAL A 67 -7.54 -7.92 0.71
C VAL A 67 -8.68 -8.56 -0.06
N GLY A 68 -9.22 -9.68 0.43
CA GLY A 68 -10.33 -10.37 -0.23
C GLY A 68 -11.60 -9.52 -0.30
N GLY A 69 -11.92 -8.83 0.80
CA GLY A 69 -13.00 -7.85 0.88
C GLY A 69 -12.79 -6.68 -0.07
N SER A 70 -11.62 -6.04 -0.03
CA SER A 70 -11.27 -4.91 -0.91
C SER A 70 -11.38 -5.26 -2.39
N LEU A 71 -10.97 -6.47 -2.80
CA LEU A 71 -11.10 -6.91 -4.19
C LEU A 71 -12.57 -6.96 -4.62
N LYS A 72 -13.43 -7.58 -3.82
CA LYS A 72 -14.87 -7.72 -4.12
C LYS A 72 -15.62 -6.40 -4.03
N VAL A 73 -15.24 -5.54 -3.08
CA VAL A 73 -15.73 -4.17 -2.96
C VAL A 73 -15.33 -3.35 -4.18
N SER A 74 -14.04 -3.29 -4.53
CA SER A 74 -13.60 -2.53 -5.71
C SER A 74 -14.10 -3.08 -7.04
N GLU A 75 -14.40 -4.38 -7.13
CA GLU A 75 -15.10 -4.98 -8.28
C GLU A 75 -16.54 -4.49 -8.36
N SER A 76 -17.25 -4.47 -7.23
CA SER A 76 -18.65 -4.04 -7.16
C SER A 76 -18.82 -2.53 -7.32
N ILE A 77 -17.89 -1.71 -6.80
CA ILE A 77 -17.84 -0.26 -7.05
C ILE A 77 -17.69 -0.02 -8.56
N GLY A 78 -16.77 -0.73 -9.22
CA GLY A 78 -16.56 -0.61 -10.66
C GLY A 78 -17.74 -1.10 -11.52
N ALA A 79 -18.57 -2.00 -10.99
CA ALA A 79 -19.81 -2.45 -11.61
C ALA A 79 -21.03 -1.59 -11.22
N GLU A 80 -20.82 -0.50 -10.48
CA GLU A 80 -21.85 0.39 -9.93
C GLU A 80 -22.92 -0.32 -9.05
N ASP A 81 -22.61 -1.53 -8.58
CA ASP A 81 -23.51 -2.36 -7.76
C ASP A 81 -23.35 -2.02 -6.27
N LYS A 82 -24.04 -0.95 -5.85
CA LYS A 82 -24.00 -0.44 -4.47
C LYS A 82 -24.44 -1.46 -3.42
N ASP A 83 -25.34 -2.37 -3.76
CA ASP A 83 -25.84 -3.38 -2.81
C ASP A 83 -24.80 -4.47 -2.57
N ARG A 84 -24.09 -4.90 -3.62
CA ARG A 84 -22.96 -5.83 -3.46
C ARG A 84 -21.80 -5.18 -2.72
N VAL A 85 -21.51 -3.90 -2.95
CA VAL A 85 -20.48 -3.17 -2.18
C VAL A 85 -20.76 -3.27 -0.68
N ARG A 86 -21.98 -2.91 -0.26
CA ARG A 86 -22.40 -2.97 1.15
C ARG A 86 -22.38 -4.41 1.69
N THR A 87 -22.79 -5.37 0.88
CA THR A 87 -22.82 -6.79 1.24
C THR A 87 -21.41 -7.33 1.53
N TYR A 88 -20.46 -7.13 0.60
CA TYR A 88 -19.09 -7.60 0.77
C TYR A 88 -18.35 -6.88 1.90
N PHE A 89 -18.58 -5.57 2.04
CA PHE A 89 -18.08 -4.80 3.17
C PHE A 89 -18.57 -5.37 4.51
N THR A 90 -19.88 -5.59 4.64
CA THR A 90 -20.49 -6.14 5.85
C THR A 90 -19.97 -7.55 6.15
N GLN A 91 -19.85 -8.40 5.12
CA GLN A 91 -19.31 -9.75 5.27
C GLN A 91 -17.85 -9.73 5.75
N ALA A 92 -17.00 -8.90 5.14
CA ALA A 92 -15.59 -8.78 5.54
C ALA A 92 -15.46 -8.34 7.02
N MET A 93 -16.22 -7.32 7.44
CA MET A 93 -16.26 -6.87 8.83
C MET A 93 -16.76 -7.96 9.78
N PHE A 94 -17.88 -8.61 9.44
CA PHE A 94 -18.47 -9.66 10.27
C PHE A 94 -17.53 -10.85 10.45
N PHE A 95 -16.96 -11.38 9.37
CA PHE A 95 -16.08 -12.55 9.45
C PHE A 95 -14.74 -12.23 10.12
N ALA A 96 -14.21 -11.01 9.95
CA ALA A 96 -13.04 -10.55 10.68
C ALA A 96 -13.28 -10.56 12.20
N VAL A 97 -14.39 -9.98 12.65
CA VAL A 97 -14.76 -9.98 14.08
C VAL A 97 -15.07 -11.39 14.57
N ALA A 98 -15.84 -12.18 13.82
CA ALA A 98 -16.20 -13.55 14.20
C ALA A 98 -14.96 -14.43 14.39
N VAL A 99 -14.02 -14.39 13.45
CA VAL A 99 -12.75 -15.12 13.57
C VAL A 99 -11.90 -14.57 14.71
N GLY A 100 -11.86 -13.25 14.92
CA GLY A 100 -11.18 -12.67 16.07
C GLY A 100 -11.76 -13.09 17.41
N VAL A 101 -13.09 -13.23 17.52
CA VAL A 101 -13.74 -13.74 18.74
C VAL A 101 -13.35 -15.19 18.97
N VAL A 102 -13.36 -16.02 17.92
CA VAL A 102 -12.92 -17.42 18.00
C VAL A 102 -11.45 -17.51 18.44
N ILE A 103 -10.56 -16.71 17.84
CA ILE A 103 -9.14 -16.66 18.21
C ILE A 103 -8.97 -16.17 19.65
N SER A 104 -9.77 -15.20 20.09
CA SER A 104 -9.74 -14.72 21.46
C SER A 104 -10.12 -15.82 22.45
N VAL A 105 -11.24 -16.51 22.22
CA VAL A 105 -11.72 -17.60 23.07
C VAL A 105 -10.72 -18.75 23.13
N LEU A 106 -10.25 -19.22 21.96
CA LEU A 106 -9.25 -20.29 21.89
C LEU A 106 -7.92 -19.86 22.50
N GLY A 107 -7.49 -18.64 22.21
CA GLY A 107 -6.26 -18.05 22.74
C GLY A 107 -6.26 -17.96 24.26
N MET A 108 -7.38 -17.57 24.87
CA MET A 108 -7.55 -17.58 26.32
C MET A 108 -7.56 -18.99 26.90
N LEU A 109 -8.30 -19.92 26.28
CA LEU A 109 -8.41 -21.30 26.76
C LEU A 109 -7.04 -22.01 26.74
N PHE A 110 -6.24 -21.75 25.71
CA PHE A 110 -4.93 -22.36 25.53
C PHE A 110 -3.76 -21.43 25.91
N LEU A 111 -4.01 -20.32 26.61
CA LEU A 111 -2.97 -19.34 26.96
C LEU A 111 -1.73 -19.97 27.62
N PRO A 112 -1.86 -20.86 28.63
CA PRO A 112 -0.68 -21.52 29.21
C PRO A 112 0.08 -22.38 28.21
N ALA A 113 -0.63 -23.07 27.30
CA ALA A 113 -0.02 -23.88 26.26
C ALA A 113 0.67 -23.03 25.20
N ILE A 114 0.08 -21.91 24.79
CA ILE A 114 0.68 -20.96 23.85
C ILE A 114 1.97 -20.37 24.44
N ILE A 115 1.96 -19.96 25.71
CA ILE A 115 3.17 -19.48 26.41
C ILE A 115 4.24 -20.58 26.48
N GLY A 116 3.85 -21.83 26.74
CA GLY A 116 4.77 -22.96 26.75
C GLY A 116 5.39 -23.24 25.36
N LEU A 117 4.57 -23.20 24.30
CA LEU A 117 5.00 -23.48 22.92
C LEU A 117 5.89 -22.38 22.34
N THR A 118 5.70 -21.13 22.77
CA THR A 118 6.48 -19.97 22.34
C THR A 118 7.80 -19.82 23.11
N GLY A 119 8.10 -20.72 24.05
CA GLY A 119 9.33 -20.70 24.85
C GLY A 119 9.29 -19.78 26.07
N GLY A 120 8.12 -19.23 26.42
CA GLY A 120 7.92 -18.35 27.58
C GLY A 120 7.67 -19.07 28.91
N ALA A 121 7.97 -20.37 28.99
CA ALA A 121 7.73 -21.18 30.19
C ALA A 121 8.45 -20.58 31.41
N GLY A 122 7.69 -20.14 32.43
CA GLY A 122 8.20 -19.53 33.67
C GLY A 122 8.13 -18.00 33.74
N ILE A 123 7.60 -17.33 32.71
CA ILE A 123 7.50 -15.86 32.67
C ILE A 123 6.08 -15.43 33.02
N ALA A 124 5.81 -15.08 34.29
CA ALA A 124 4.52 -14.50 34.69
C ALA A 124 4.16 -13.26 33.85
N ALA A 125 5.17 -12.44 33.51
CA ALA A 125 5.01 -11.27 32.66
C ALA A 125 4.51 -11.56 31.23
N ALA A 126 4.75 -12.76 30.68
CA ALA A 126 4.24 -13.14 29.37
C ALA A 126 2.71 -13.32 29.41
N LYS A 127 2.18 -13.83 30.53
CA LYS A 127 0.74 -13.92 30.75
C LYS A 127 0.12 -12.52 30.85
N ASP A 128 0.72 -11.62 31.63
CA ASP A 128 0.21 -10.26 31.85
C ASP A 128 0.20 -9.44 30.56
N TYR A 129 1.16 -9.67 29.66
CA TYR A 129 1.20 -9.03 28.34
C TYR A 129 0.24 -9.69 27.35
N MET A 130 0.24 -11.02 27.23
CA MET A 130 -0.56 -11.72 26.21
C MET A 130 -2.05 -11.73 26.52
N TRP A 131 -2.46 -11.70 27.79
CA TRP A 131 -3.87 -11.73 28.17
C TRP A 131 -4.71 -10.63 27.52
N PRO A 132 -4.37 -9.32 27.64
CA PRO A 132 -5.13 -8.26 26.97
C PRO A 132 -5.05 -8.33 25.44
N ILE A 133 -3.91 -8.76 24.87
CA ILE A 133 -3.72 -8.90 23.41
C ILE A 133 -4.62 -9.99 22.85
N LEU A 134 -4.77 -11.12 23.55
CA LEU A 134 -5.66 -12.22 23.15
C LEU A 134 -7.13 -11.86 23.35
N LEU A 135 -7.47 -11.17 24.45
CA LEU A 135 -8.83 -10.67 24.66
C LEU A 135 -9.29 -9.77 23.51
N THR A 136 -8.37 -9.00 22.96
CA THR A 136 -8.65 -7.99 21.93
C THR A 136 -8.27 -8.43 20.52
N ALA A 137 -8.09 -9.74 20.29
CA ALA A 137 -7.90 -10.29 18.95
C ALA A 137 -8.90 -9.76 17.89
N PRO A 138 -10.21 -9.56 18.19
CA PRO A 138 -11.13 -8.94 17.24
C PRO A 138 -10.69 -7.54 16.78
N ILE A 139 -10.12 -6.72 17.67
CA ILE A 139 -9.67 -5.36 17.39
C ILE A 139 -8.44 -5.39 16.46
N PHE A 140 -7.45 -6.21 16.81
CA PHE A 140 -6.21 -6.35 16.02
C PHE A 140 -6.45 -6.92 14.61
N ILE A 141 -7.49 -7.75 14.43
CA ILE A 141 -7.86 -8.26 13.11
C ILE A 141 -8.73 -7.24 12.36
N LEU A 142 -9.64 -6.54 13.05
CA LEU A 142 -10.56 -5.60 12.42
C LEU A 142 -9.84 -4.35 11.88
N ALA A 143 -8.86 -3.81 12.61
CA ALA A 143 -8.13 -2.60 12.22
C ALA A 143 -7.50 -2.68 10.81
N PRO A 144 -6.70 -3.71 10.45
CA PRO A 144 -6.15 -3.83 9.10
C PRO A 144 -7.24 -4.09 8.04
N VAL A 145 -8.33 -4.79 8.37
CA VAL A 145 -9.44 -5.02 7.44
C VAL A 145 -10.11 -3.69 7.08
N MET A 146 -10.41 -2.84 8.08
CA MET A 146 -10.98 -1.50 7.85
C MET A 146 -10.02 -0.64 7.03
N SER A 147 -8.73 -0.64 7.37
CA SER A 147 -7.71 0.12 6.65
C SER A 147 -7.65 -0.24 5.17
N LEU A 148 -7.68 -1.54 4.84
CA LEU A 148 -7.65 -2.03 3.45
C LEU A 148 -8.96 -1.75 2.70
N LEU A 149 -10.11 -1.84 3.37
CA LEU A 149 -11.42 -1.53 2.76
C LEU A 149 -11.57 -0.04 2.47
N ILE A 150 -11.20 0.83 3.41
CA ILE A 150 -11.24 2.30 3.25
C ILE A 150 -10.34 2.72 2.08
N ARG A 151 -9.14 2.12 1.97
CA ARG A 151 -8.25 2.34 0.83
C ARG A 151 -8.88 1.93 -0.51
N SER A 152 -9.73 0.91 -0.50
CA SER A 152 -10.44 0.42 -1.68
C SER A 152 -11.65 1.29 -2.08
N ASP A 153 -12.16 2.12 -1.17
CA ASP A 153 -13.20 3.14 -1.38
C ASP A 153 -12.60 4.54 -1.60
N ALA A 154 -11.39 4.60 -2.18
CA ALA A 154 -10.68 5.83 -2.58
C ALA A 154 -10.30 6.82 -1.47
N ASP A 155 -10.19 6.37 -0.20
CA ASP A 155 -9.72 7.21 0.93
C ASP A 155 -8.41 6.68 1.58
N PRO A 156 -7.29 6.64 0.84
CA PRO A 156 -6.00 6.15 1.36
C PRO A 156 -5.41 7.05 2.47
N PHE A 157 -5.80 8.31 2.53
CA PHE A 157 -5.31 9.26 3.54
C PHE A 157 -5.86 8.90 4.92
N LEU A 158 -7.16 8.65 5.04
CA LEU A 158 -7.76 8.25 6.32
C LEU A 158 -7.21 6.89 6.81
N SER A 159 -6.98 5.95 5.88
CA SER A 159 -6.31 4.67 6.16
C SER A 159 -4.93 4.88 6.81
N THR A 160 -4.11 5.76 6.22
CA THR A 160 -2.77 6.10 6.71
C THR A 160 -2.83 6.84 8.05
N LEU A 161 -3.74 7.81 8.18
CA LEU A 161 -3.94 8.59 9.40
C LEU A 161 -4.26 7.68 10.59
N GLY A 162 -5.14 6.69 10.42
CA GLY A 162 -5.45 5.74 11.50
C GLY A 162 -4.23 4.93 11.95
N ILE A 163 -3.38 4.49 11.02
CA ILE A 163 -2.12 3.78 11.36
C ILE A 163 -1.20 4.70 12.15
N SER A 164 -0.98 5.94 11.66
CA SER A 164 -0.13 6.91 12.33
C SER A 164 -0.64 7.26 13.73
N VAL A 165 -1.95 7.47 13.90
CA VAL A 165 -2.58 7.72 15.20
C VAL A 165 -2.37 6.53 16.14
N SER A 166 -2.54 5.29 15.67
CA SER A 166 -2.29 4.10 16.49
C SER A 166 -0.86 4.07 17.02
N VAL A 167 0.14 4.33 16.17
CA VAL A 167 1.55 4.31 16.55
C VAL A 167 1.86 5.43 17.55
N VAL A 168 1.42 6.65 17.27
CA VAL A 168 1.68 7.80 18.17
C VAL A 168 1.00 7.62 19.52
N VAL A 169 -0.27 7.20 19.54
CA VAL A 169 -1.01 6.95 20.78
C VAL A 169 -0.35 5.83 21.58
N ASN A 170 0.03 4.73 20.93
CA ASN A 170 0.73 3.63 21.59
C ASN A 170 2.01 4.12 22.28
N LEU A 171 2.91 4.81 21.57
CA LEU A 171 4.17 5.31 22.15
C LEU A 171 3.96 6.27 23.34
N VAL A 172 2.98 7.18 23.22
CA VAL A 172 2.66 8.11 24.32
C VAL A 172 2.10 7.37 25.52
N LEU A 173 1.22 6.39 25.29
CA LEU A 173 0.65 5.58 26.36
C LEU A 173 1.65 4.61 26.97
N ASP A 174 2.64 4.12 26.22
CA ASP A 174 3.74 3.32 26.78
C ASP A 174 4.50 4.14 27.82
N LEU A 175 4.85 5.38 27.50
CA LEU A 175 5.53 6.25 28.46
C LEU A 175 4.68 6.51 29.73
N ILE A 176 3.38 6.72 29.56
CA ILE A 176 2.46 6.99 30.68
C ILE A 176 2.23 5.72 31.51
N PHE A 177 1.92 4.58 30.89
CA PHE A 177 1.54 3.36 31.60
C PHE A 177 2.74 2.65 32.21
N ILE A 178 3.87 2.61 31.49
CA ILE A 178 5.08 1.92 31.96
C ILE A 178 5.82 2.78 32.97
N PHE A 179 6.15 4.04 32.64
CA PHE A 179 6.95 4.89 33.54
C PHE A 179 6.12 5.76 34.49
N GLY A 180 4.97 6.27 34.05
CA GLY A 180 4.13 7.14 34.86
C GLY A 180 3.29 6.39 35.90
N LEU A 181 2.59 5.33 35.48
CA LEU A 181 1.66 4.55 36.31
C LEU A 181 2.27 3.25 36.84
N ASN A 182 3.49 2.88 36.42
CA ASN A 182 4.19 1.66 36.83
C ASN A 182 3.34 0.38 36.66
N MET A 183 2.56 0.30 35.58
CA MET A 183 1.67 -0.84 35.29
C MET A 183 2.40 -2.09 34.80
N GLY A 184 3.74 -2.07 34.76
CA GLY A 184 4.54 -3.18 34.28
C GLY A 184 4.31 -3.48 32.80
N VAL A 185 4.55 -4.74 32.41
CA VAL A 185 4.43 -5.19 31.02
C VAL A 185 2.96 -5.17 30.55
N LEU A 186 2.00 -5.30 31.47
CA LEU A 186 0.57 -5.09 31.19
C LEU A 186 0.29 -3.69 30.63
N GLY A 187 1.01 -2.67 31.12
CA GLY A 187 0.91 -1.30 30.61
C GLY A 187 1.22 -1.21 29.11
N GLY A 188 2.30 -1.83 28.67
CA GLY A 188 2.67 -1.84 27.24
C GLY A 188 1.63 -2.55 26.37
N ALA A 189 1.10 -3.67 26.84
CA ALA A 189 0.04 -4.36 26.13
C ALA A 189 -1.24 -3.51 25.99
N LEU A 190 -1.64 -2.81 27.07
CA LEU A 190 -2.81 -1.92 27.07
C LEU A 190 -2.61 -0.70 26.15
N ALA A 191 -1.41 -0.12 26.13
CA ALA A 191 -1.08 0.97 25.22
C ALA A 191 -1.27 0.56 23.76
N MET A 192 -0.84 -0.65 23.39
CA MET A 192 -1.02 -1.17 22.04
C MET A 192 -2.49 -1.42 21.69
N VAL A 193 -3.26 -1.98 22.63
CA VAL A 193 -4.72 -2.19 22.48
C VAL A 193 -5.42 -0.86 22.23
N ILE A 194 -5.13 0.15 23.06
CA ILE A 194 -5.76 1.48 22.93
C ILE A 194 -5.33 2.15 21.62
N GLY A 195 -4.07 2.00 21.20
CA GLY A 195 -3.60 2.46 19.90
C GLY A 195 -4.46 1.91 18.74
N GLN A 196 -4.69 0.59 18.72
CA GLN A 196 -5.54 -0.04 17.71
C GLN A 196 -7.01 0.39 17.80
N MET A 197 -7.54 0.57 19.01
CA MET A 197 -8.90 1.12 19.19
C MET A 197 -9.01 2.54 18.64
N CYS A 198 -7.98 3.38 18.83
CA CYS A 198 -7.91 4.72 18.26
C CYS A 198 -7.83 4.69 16.73
N ALA A 199 -7.10 3.76 16.12
CA ALA A 199 -7.14 3.55 14.67
C ALA A 199 -8.55 3.24 14.18
N ILE A 200 -9.24 2.29 14.82
CA ILE A 200 -10.64 1.95 14.49
C ILE A 200 -11.55 3.18 14.65
N ALA A 201 -11.38 3.97 15.71
CA ALA A 201 -12.16 5.18 15.93
C ALA A 201 -11.96 6.21 14.80
N VAL A 202 -10.72 6.38 14.31
CA VAL A 202 -10.42 7.21 13.13
C VAL A 202 -11.09 6.63 11.88
N TYR A 203 -11.04 5.32 11.68
CA TYR A 203 -11.68 4.66 10.53
C TYR A 203 -13.20 4.77 10.53
N VAL A 204 -13.84 4.86 11.71
CA VAL A 204 -15.28 5.06 11.83
C VAL A 204 -15.71 6.43 11.27
N ILE A 205 -14.82 7.44 11.25
CA ILE A 205 -15.07 8.76 10.64
C ILE A 205 -15.49 8.60 9.17
N HIS A 206 -14.92 7.61 8.48
CA HIS A 206 -15.26 7.29 7.10
C HIS A 206 -16.75 7.04 6.90
N PHE A 207 -17.45 6.45 7.88
CA PHE A 207 -18.86 6.09 7.73
C PHE A 207 -19.82 7.27 7.88
N PHE A 208 -19.35 8.41 8.36
CA PHE A 208 -20.17 9.62 8.51
C PHE A 208 -20.19 10.50 7.25
N ASN A 209 -19.28 10.27 6.30
CA ASN A 209 -19.26 11.03 5.05
C ASN A 209 -20.32 10.50 4.07
N ARG A 210 -21.12 11.40 3.50
CA ARG A 210 -22.26 11.04 2.63
C ARG A 210 -21.83 10.44 1.28
N HIS A 211 -20.61 10.75 0.84
CA HIS A 211 -20.07 10.32 -0.45
C HIS A 211 -19.47 8.90 -0.45
N ASN A 212 -19.30 8.28 0.73
CA ASN A 212 -18.65 6.99 0.84
C ASN A 212 -19.61 5.82 0.55
N HIS A 213 -19.10 4.79 -0.14
CA HIS A 213 -19.88 3.63 -0.58
C HIS A 213 -20.00 2.58 0.53
N LEU A 214 -19.00 2.51 1.42
CA LEU A 214 -18.94 1.55 2.52
C LEU A 214 -20.00 1.86 3.58
N LYS A 215 -21.05 1.04 3.62
CA LYS A 215 -22.08 1.09 4.66
C LYS A 215 -22.44 -0.31 5.12
N LEU A 216 -22.62 -0.49 6.42
CA LEU A 216 -23.16 -1.72 6.97
C LEU A 216 -24.59 -1.92 6.47
N CYS A 217 -24.90 -3.14 6.03
CA CYS A 217 -26.24 -3.51 5.59
C CYS A 217 -26.65 -4.87 6.16
N ARG A 218 -27.90 -5.27 5.93
CA ARG A 218 -28.32 -6.65 6.16
C ARG A 218 -27.78 -7.51 5.03
N ALA A 219 -26.67 -8.19 5.27
CA ALA A 219 -26.03 -9.11 4.33
C ALA A 219 -26.37 -10.57 4.65
N SER A 220 -26.41 -11.43 3.63
CA SER A 220 -26.44 -12.88 3.84
C SER A 220 -25.07 -13.35 4.35
N LEU A 221 -25.03 -13.85 5.58
CA LEU A 221 -23.81 -14.30 6.26
C LEU A 221 -23.68 -15.81 6.16
N SER A 222 -23.28 -16.31 4.98
CA SER A 222 -23.01 -17.74 4.79
C SER A 222 -21.51 -18.05 5.00
N PRO A 223 -21.14 -19.19 5.60
CA PRO A 223 -19.73 -19.61 5.71
C PRO A 223 -19.02 -19.66 4.35
N LYS A 224 -19.76 -19.99 3.28
CA LYS A 224 -19.26 -19.97 1.90
C LYS A 224 -18.81 -18.57 1.48
N ALA A 225 -19.56 -17.52 1.83
CA ALA A 225 -19.18 -16.14 1.54
C ALA A 225 -17.91 -15.73 2.31
N GLY A 226 -17.82 -16.09 3.60
CA GLY A 226 -16.62 -15.85 4.39
C GLY A 226 -15.39 -16.55 3.80
N PHE A 227 -15.52 -17.81 3.39
CA PHE A 227 -14.45 -18.57 2.76
C PHE A 227 -14.01 -17.95 1.42
N GLN A 228 -14.95 -17.47 0.60
CA GLN A 228 -14.61 -16.79 -0.67
C GLN A 228 -13.79 -15.52 -0.44
N LEU A 229 -14.16 -14.72 0.56
CA LEU A 229 -13.37 -13.53 0.93
C LEU A 229 -11.98 -13.94 1.42
N PHE A 230 -11.90 -14.89 2.35
CA PHE A 230 -10.63 -15.39 2.86
C PHE A 230 -9.72 -15.90 1.73
N GLN A 231 -10.25 -16.73 0.82
CA GLN A 231 -9.51 -17.27 -0.32
C GLN A 231 -9.00 -16.16 -1.25
N GLY A 232 -9.78 -15.09 -1.45
CA GLY A 232 -9.39 -13.95 -2.28
C GLY A 232 -8.17 -13.19 -1.74
N GLY A 233 -8.00 -13.10 -0.42
CA GLY A 233 -6.84 -12.46 0.22
C GLY A 233 -5.73 -13.41 0.67
N PHE A 234 -5.99 -14.72 0.72
CA PHE A 234 -5.06 -15.71 1.28
C PHE A 234 -3.70 -15.73 0.60
N GLY A 235 -3.63 -15.49 -0.71
CA GLY A 235 -2.36 -15.44 -1.44
C GLY A 235 -1.35 -14.45 -0.84
N ILE A 236 -1.81 -13.26 -0.43
CA ILE A 236 -0.96 -12.26 0.24
C ILE A 236 -0.83 -12.57 1.72
N ALA A 237 -1.94 -12.90 2.38
CA ALA A 237 -1.95 -13.16 3.82
C ALA A 237 -1.08 -14.37 4.24
N SER A 238 -0.90 -15.33 3.35
CA SER A 238 -0.02 -16.49 3.56
C SER A 238 1.44 -16.10 3.83
N THR A 239 1.87 -14.87 3.49
CA THR A 239 3.19 -14.34 3.84
C THR A 239 3.47 -14.38 5.34
N PHE A 240 2.45 -14.21 6.19
CA PHE A 240 2.61 -14.29 7.65
C PHE A 240 2.85 -15.72 8.14
N ILE A 241 2.30 -16.71 7.45
CA ILE A 241 2.60 -18.13 7.71
C ILE A 241 4.05 -18.42 7.29
N TYR A 242 4.42 -17.96 6.09
CA TYR A 242 5.76 -18.15 5.54
C TYR A 242 6.84 -17.54 6.43
N GLN A 243 6.65 -16.31 6.88
CA GLN A 243 7.57 -15.64 7.80
C GLN A 243 7.75 -16.44 9.09
N GLY A 244 6.67 -16.98 9.66
CA GLY A 244 6.74 -17.78 10.90
C GLY A 244 7.53 -19.07 10.72
N ILE A 245 7.27 -19.80 9.63
CA ILE A 245 8.00 -21.04 9.32
C ILE A 245 9.48 -20.73 9.03
N THR A 246 9.76 -19.73 8.20
CA THR A 246 11.13 -19.36 7.85
C THR A 246 11.93 -18.91 9.07
N LEU A 247 11.31 -18.17 10.00
CA LEU A 247 11.93 -17.80 11.27
C LEU A 247 12.35 -19.04 12.08
N VAL A 248 11.45 -20.02 12.23
CA VAL A 248 11.74 -21.27 12.96
C VAL A 248 12.86 -22.06 12.29
N VAL A 249 12.83 -22.17 10.96
CA VAL A 249 13.85 -22.89 10.18
C VAL A 249 15.22 -22.24 10.34
N ILE A 250 15.32 -20.92 10.14
CA ILE A 250 16.59 -20.19 10.27
C ILE A 250 17.12 -20.27 11.70
N ASN A 251 16.26 -20.09 12.70
CA ASN A 251 16.66 -20.19 14.10
C ASN A 251 17.19 -21.59 14.43
N ASN A 252 16.50 -22.65 14.00
CA ASN A 252 16.97 -24.02 14.25
C ASN A 252 18.28 -24.32 13.53
N LEU A 253 18.44 -23.88 12.28
CA LEU A 253 19.68 -24.06 11.53
C LEU A 253 20.84 -23.34 12.22
N LEU A 254 20.68 -22.08 12.61
CA LEU A 254 21.71 -21.31 13.31
C LEU A 254 22.03 -21.89 14.68
N SER A 255 21.01 -22.32 15.43
CA SER A 255 21.21 -22.96 16.73
C SER A 255 22.00 -24.26 16.62
N ALA A 256 21.80 -25.03 15.54
CA ALA A 256 22.50 -26.28 15.31
C ALA A 256 23.93 -26.08 14.76
N THR A 257 24.19 -25.02 13.99
CA THR A 257 25.48 -24.82 13.29
C THR A 257 26.43 -23.89 14.04
N VAL A 258 25.92 -22.81 14.64
CA VAL A 258 26.72 -21.75 15.29
C VAL A 258 26.40 -21.62 16.79
N GLY A 259 25.19 -22.00 17.21
CA GLY A 259 24.72 -21.85 18.58
C GLY A 259 24.18 -20.45 18.90
N LEU A 260 24.06 -20.12 20.19
CA LEU A 260 23.41 -18.90 20.68
C LEU A 260 24.00 -17.61 20.12
N GLY A 261 25.33 -17.54 19.93
CA GLY A 261 25.99 -16.39 19.32
C GLY A 261 25.57 -16.12 17.88
N GLY A 262 25.25 -17.18 17.13
CA GLY A 262 24.77 -17.07 15.75
C GLY A 262 23.36 -16.49 15.66
N LEU A 263 22.48 -16.88 16.59
CA LEU A 263 21.13 -16.32 16.71
C LEU A 263 21.15 -14.82 17.03
N ALA A 264 21.99 -14.42 17.99
CA ALA A 264 22.16 -13.01 18.33
C ALA A 264 22.66 -12.19 17.12
N SER A 265 23.63 -12.72 16.38
CA SER A 265 24.16 -12.07 15.17
C SER A 265 23.10 -11.94 14.06
N TYR A 266 22.27 -12.96 13.85
CA TYR A 266 21.17 -12.90 12.89
C TYR A 266 20.08 -11.91 13.29
N ASN A 267 19.78 -11.80 14.60
CA ASN A 267 18.79 -10.84 15.08
C ASN A 267 19.17 -9.39 14.74
N ILE A 268 20.47 -9.06 14.78
CA ILE A 268 20.97 -7.74 14.35
C ILE A 268 20.75 -7.54 12.85
N LEU A 269 21.11 -8.54 12.03
CA LEU A 269 20.83 -8.49 10.60
C LEU A 269 19.34 -8.28 10.32
N PHE A 270 18.46 -9.00 11.03
CA PHE A 270 17.02 -8.87 10.91
C PHE A 270 16.57 -7.43 11.22
N ASN A 271 17.02 -6.85 12.33
CA ASN A 271 16.70 -5.45 12.68
C ASN A 271 17.22 -4.45 11.64
N VAL A 272 18.45 -4.61 11.15
CA VAL A 272 19.01 -3.78 10.07
C VAL A 272 18.14 -3.88 8.80
N SER A 273 17.64 -5.08 8.49
CA SER A 273 16.78 -5.28 7.34
C SER A 273 15.43 -4.56 7.48
N LEU A 274 14.86 -4.46 8.68
CA LEU A 274 13.59 -3.74 8.92
C LEU A 274 13.68 -2.27 8.52
N PHE A 275 14.80 -1.61 8.82
CA PHE A 275 15.03 -0.22 8.39
C PHE A 275 15.09 -0.08 6.87
N ALA A 276 15.72 -1.03 6.19
CA ALA A 276 15.74 -1.05 4.73
C ALA A 276 14.32 -1.27 4.16
N TYR A 277 13.56 -2.20 4.73
CA TYR A 277 12.16 -2.45 4.38
C TYR A 277 11.27 -1.21 4.57
N ALA A 278 11.50 -0.40 5.60
CA ALA A 278 10.76 0.84 5.82
C ALA A 278 10.77 1.77 4.58
N ILE A 279 11.94 1.91 3.95
CA ILE A 279 12.11 2.72 2.73
C ILE A 279 11.33 2.09 1.57
N PHE A 280 11.42 0.77 1.41
CA PHE A 280 10.79 0.05 0.29
C PHE A 280 9.26 0.08 0.40
N ASP A 281 8.74 -0.08 1.62
CA ASP A 281 7.31 0.04 1.92
C ASP A 281 6.84 1.47 1.69
N GLY A 282 7.65 2.48 2.05
CA GLY A 282 7.35 3.88 1.76
C GLY A 282 7.17 4.17 0.26
N ILE A 283 8.07 3.66 -0.58
CA ILE A 283 7.95 3.79 -2.04
C ILE A 283 6.70 3.05 -2.56
N SER A 284 6.45 1.86 -2.02
CA SER A 284 5.33 1.02 -2.42
C SER A 284 3.97 1.62 -2.02
N LEU A 285 3.88 2.22 -0.84
CA LEU A 285 2.73 2.97 -0.34
C LEU A 285 2.45 4.22 -1.19
N ALA A 286 3.49 4.88 -1.70
CA ALA A 286 3.34 6.01 -2.61
C ALA A 286 2.89 5.59 -4.02
N LEU A 287 3.38 4.45 -4.51
CA LEU A 287 3.00 3.89 -5.81
C LEU A 287 1.52 3.47 -5.83
N ALA A 288 1.03 2.86 -4.76
CA ALA A 288 -0.30 2.25 -4.73
C ALA A 288 -1.47 3.21 -5.10
N PRO A 289 -1.64 4.40 -4.47
CA PRO A 289 -2.75 5.29 -4.81
C PRO A 289 -2.64 5.87 -6.22
N LEU A 290 -1.42 6.12 -6.72
CA LEU A 290 -1.19 6.63 -8.07
C LEU A 290 -1.56 5.58 -9.11
N VAL A 291 -1.02 4.37 -8.99
CA VAL A 291 -1.33 3.27 -9.91
C VAL A 291 -2.80 2.90 -9.83
N ALA A 292 -3.42 2.87 -8.65
CA ALA A 292 -4.85 2.63 -8.51
C ALA A 292 -5.69 3.68 -9.24
N THR A 293 -5.35 4.96 -9.09
CA THR A 293 -6.03 6.07 -9.74
C THR A 293 -5.90 5.95 -11.26
N PHE A 294 -4.67 5.92 -11.80
CA PHE A 294 -4.44 5.85 -13.24
C PHE A 294 -4.99 4.56 -13.87
N ALA A 295 -4.90 3.41 -13.18
CA ALA A 295 -5.48 2.17 -13.67
C ALA A 295 -7.01 2.22 -13.69
N GLY A 296 -7.65 2.74 -12.63
CA GLY A 296 -9.10 2.94 -12.59
C GLY A 296 -9.59 3.92 -13.66
N GLU A 297 -8.76 4.90 -13.97
CA GLU A 297 -8.95 5.88 -15.01
C GLU A 297 -8.76 5.37 -16.44
N LYS A 298 -8.34 4.10 -16.63
CA LYS A 298 -7.89 3.55 -17.91
C LYS A 298 -6.74 4.36 -18.54
N ASP A 299 -5.93 5.04 -17.72
CA ASP A 299 -4.73 5.77 -18.13
C ASP A 299 -3.50 4.88 -18.04
N THR A 300 -3.27 4.10 -19.10
CA THR A 300 -2.13 3.19 -19.21
C THR A 300 -0.80 3.92 -19.11
N GLU A 301 -0.68 5.11 -19.71
CA GLU A 301 0.55 5.90 -19.69
C GLU A 301 0.87 6.37 -18.27
N GLY A 302 -0.13 6.88 -17.55
CA GLY A 302 -0.02 7.25 -16.14
C GLY A 302 0.48 6.10 -15.26
N VAL A 303 -0.02 4.87 -15.49
CA VAL A 303 0.46 3.66 -14.80
C VAL A 303 1.94 3.39 -15.11
N TYR A 304 2.35 3.41 -16.39
CA TYR A 304 3.74 3.17 -16.79
C TYR A 304 4.69 4.25 -16.26
N ASN A 305 4.31 5.51 -16.35
CA ASN A 305 5.10 6.65 -15.88
C ASN A 305 5.29 6.58 -14.36
N THR A 306 4.22 6.23 -13.62
CA THR A 306 4.27 6.03 -12.16
C THR A 306 5.20 4.87 -11.81
N MET A 307 5.10 3.75 -12.51
CA MET A 307 5.95 2.59 -12.26
C MET A 307 7.41 2.87 -12.60
N GLY A 308 7.67 3.55 -13.72
CA GLY A 308 9.02 3.95 -14.13
C GLY A 308 9.67 4.89 -13.12
N LEU A 309 8.91 5.85 -12.57
CA LEU A 309 9.40 6.74 -11.53
C LEU A 309 9.62 5.98 -10.21
N SER A 310 8.69 5.10 -9.82
CA SER A 310 8.80 4.27 -8.62
C SER A 310 10.01 3.35 -8.67
N LEU A 311 10.27 2.69 -9.80
CA LEU A 311 11.45 1.85 -10.00
C LEU A 311 12.76 2.65 -10.01
N LYS A 312 12.78 3.83 -10.65
CA LYS A 312 13.95 4.72 -10.62
C LYS A 312 14.27 5.17 -9.20
N THR A 313 13.26 5.60 -8.45
CA THR A 313 13.40 5.98 -7.04
C THR A 313 13.78 4.79 -6.17
N ALA A 314 13.21 3.61 -6.41
CA ALA A 314 13.55 2.35 -5.74
C ALA A 314 15.02 2.00 -5.92
N VAL A 315 15.53 2.02 -7.16
CA VAL A 315 16.95 1.77 -7.44
C VAL A 315 17.82 2.83 -6.78
N LEU A 316 17.51 4.13 -6.92
CA LEU A 316 18.31 5.20 -6.34
C LEU A 316 18.41 5.07 -4.80
N LEU A 317 17.28 4.94 -4.11
CA LEU A 317 17.25 4.88 -2.65
C LEU A 317 17.79 3.55 -2.11
N SER A 318 17.57 2.44 -2.81
CA SER A 318 18.15 1.14 -2.41
C SER A 318 19.66 1.10 -2.63
N VAL A 319 20.20 1.68 -3.71
CA VAL A 319 21.65 1.82 -3.90
C VAL A 319 22.26 2.69 -2.80
N LEU A 320 21.64 3.82 -2.47
CA LEU A 320 22.10 4.66 -1.35
C LEU A 320 22.08 3.91 -0.02
N CYS A 321 20.99 3.18 0.26
CA CYS A 321 20.88 2.33 1.45
C CYS A 321 21.97 1.25 1.47
N ALA A 322 22.20 0.55 0.36
CA ALA A 322 23.25 -0.45 0.23
C ALA A 322 24.65 0.15 0.46
N LEU A 323 24.94 1.34 -0.07
CA LEU A 323 26.21 2.03 0.17
C LEU A 323 26.40 2.39 1.65
N VAL A 324 25.34 2.89 2.31
CA VAL A 324 25.37 3.15 3.76
C VAL A 324 25.66 1.87 4.53
N LEU A 325 24.98 0.76 4.20
CA LEU A 325 25.21 -0.52 4.85
C LEU A 325 26.61 -1.07 4.58
N LEU A 326 27.19 -0.87 3.39
CA LEU A 326 28.54 -1.32 3.06
C LEU A 326 29.62 -0.55 3.84
N ILE A 327 29.50 0.78 3.87
CA ILE A 327 30.48 1.70 4.47
C ILE A 327 30.37 1.67 6.00
N PHE A 328 29.15 1.75 6.52
CA PHE A 328 28.89 1.89 7.96
C PHE A 328 28.53 0.57 8.65
N ALA A 329 28.79 -0.59 8.03
CA ALA A 329 28.50 -1.91 8.61
C ALA A 329 29.05 -2.08 10.04
N GLU A 330 30.31 -1.67 10.27
CA GLU A 330 30.98 -1.77 11.57
C GLU A 330 30.38 -0.81 12.60
N PRO A 331 30.23 0.51 12.32
CA PRO A 331 29.50 1.42 13.21
C PRO A 331 28.09 0.95 13.54
N ILE A 332 27.34 0.47 12.54
CA ILE A 332 25.98 -0.07 12.74
C ILE A 332 26.03 -1.27 13.68
N ALA A 333 26.90 -2.26 13.41
CA ALA A 333 27.03 -3.43 14.28
C ALA A 333 27.48 -3.07 15.70
N PHE A 334 28.33 -2.05 15.85
CA PHE A 334 28.77 -1.54 17.15
C PHE A 334 27.63 -0.88 17.94
N MET A 335 26.73 -0.16 17.27
CA MET A 335 25.53 0.41 17.92
C MET A 335 24.61 -0.66 18.53
N PHE A 336 24.64 -1.89 18.02
CA PHE A 336 23.92 -3.04 18.59
C PHE A 336 24.67 -3.75 19.72
N GLY A 337 25.82 -3.22 20.18
CA GLY A 337 26.52 -3.69 21.38
C GLY A 337 27.35 -4.97 21.19
N VAL A 338 27.71 -5.32 19.95
CA VAL A 338 28.49 -6.53 19.66
C VAL A 338 29.98 -6.23 19.66
N ALA A 339 30.64 -6.35 20.82
CA ALA A 339 32.10 -6.22 20.90
C ALA A 339 32.81 -7.49 20.39
N ASP A 340 32.31 -8.68 20.76
CA ASP A 340 33.06 -9.93 20.60
C ASP A 340 32.95 -10.56 19.20
N ASN A 341 31.93 -10.20 18.42
CA ASN A 341 31.63 -10.76 17.09
C ASN A 341 31.49 -9.69 15.99
N LEU A 342 32.03 -8.48 16.24
CA LEU A 342 31.86 -7.31 15.37
C LEU A 342 32.22 -7.57 13.88
N PRO A 343 33.37 -8.22 13.54
CA PRO A 343 33.74 -8.42 12.15
C PRO A 343 32.77 -9.35 11.41
N MET A 344 32.28 -10.38 12.08
CA MET A 344 31.33 -11.34 11.50
C MET A 344 29.98 -10.67 11.22
N VAL A 345 29.46 -9.89 12.17
CA VAL A 345 28.19 -9.16 12.01
C VAL A 345 28.32 -8.10 10.92
N ALA A 346 29.41 -7.32 10.91
CA ALA A 346 29.66 -6.32 9.88
C ALA A 346 29.76 -6.96 8.49
N GLN A 347 30.47 -8.08 8.35
CA GLN A 347 30.53 -8.81 7.08
C GLN A 347 29.16 -9.33 6.64
N THR A 348 28.34 -9.80 7.58
CA THR A 348 26.97 -10.26 7.30
C THR A 348 26.08 -9.11 6.80
N ILE A 349 26.19 -7.92 7.40
CA ILE A 349 25.50 -6.70 6.94
C ILE A 349 25.98 -6.30 5.53
N ARG A 350 27.30 -6.32 5.28
CA ARG A 350 27.87 -6.03 3.96
C ARG A 350 27.36 -6.99 2.89
N ILE A 351 27.24 -8.28 3.20
CA ILE A 351 26.66 -9.27 2.28
C ILE A 351 25.20 -8.92 1.97
N PHE A 352 24.40 -8.63 3.00
CA PHE A 352 22.99 -8.27 2.82
C PHE A 352 22.81 -7.03 1.94
N ALA A 353 23.72 -6.05 2.03
CA ALA A 353 23.69 -4.85 1.20
C ALA A 353 23.66 -5.16 -0.31
N PHE A 354 24.26 -6.26 -0.76
CA PHE A 354 24.21 -6.68 -2.18
C PHE A 354 22.85 -7.19 -2.65
N GLY A 355 21.92 -7.49 -1.73
CA GLY A 355 20.55 -7.94 -2.03
C GLY A 355 19.50 -6.84 -1.89
N VAL A 356 19.88 -5.66 -1.40
CA VAL A 356 18.96 -4.56 -1.07
C VAL A 356 18.21 -4.04 -2.30
N VAL A 357 18.87 -3.95 -3.46
CA VAL A 357 18.25 -3.47 -4.71
C VAL A 357 17.18 -4.46 -5.20
N GLN A 358 17.49 -5.75 -5.16
CA GLN A 358 16.62 -6.85 -5.56
C GLN A 358 15.41 -6.96 -4.61
N THR A 359 15.66 -6.82 -3.31
CA THR A 359 14.63 -6.75 -2.25
C THR A 359 13.64 -5.63 -2.53
N CYS A 360 14.15 -4.42 -2.82
CA CYS A 360 13.34 -3.25 -3.13
C CYS A 360 12.52 -3.46 -4.42
N PHE A 361 13.14 -3.96 -5.49
CA PHE A 361 12.47 -4.28 -6.74
C PHE A 361 11.31 -5.27 -6.54
N ASN A 362 11.56 -6.39 -5.86
CA ASN A 362 10.54 -7.40 -5.59
C ASN A 362 9.39 -6.84 -4.73
N CYS A 363 9.69 -5.95 -3.77
CA CYS A 363 8.67 -5.29 -2.95
C CYS A 363 7.75 -4.40 -3.79
N VAL A 364 8.34 -3.51 -4.59
CA VAL A 364 7.61 -2.58 -5.47
C VAL A 364 6.76 -3.36 -6.49
N MET A 365 7.30 -4.42 -7.09
CA MET A 365 6.55 -5.28 -8.02
C MET A 365 5.37 -5.99 -7.33
N ALA A 366 5.54 -6.50 -6.11
CA ALA A 366 4.45 -7.15 -5.36
C ALA A 366 3.31 -6.17 -5.06
N HIS A 367 3.63 -4.95 -4.60
CA HIS A 367 2.64 -3.91 -4.36
C HIS A 367 1.98 -3.41 -5.64
N PHE A 368 2.71 -3.33 -6.75
CA PHE A 368 2.13 -3.03 -8.06
C PHE A 368 1.07 -4.06 -8.43
N TYR A 369 1.39 -5.36 -8.36
CA TYR A 369 0.43 -6.43 -8.66
C TYR A 369 -0.79 -6.44 -7.74
N GLN A 370 -0.59 -6.16 -6.45
CA GLN A 370 -1.70 -5.99 -5.51
C GLN A 370 -2.61 -4.83 -5.94
N THR A 371 -2.01 -3.69 -6.33
CA THR A 371 -2.73 -2.48 -6.71
C THR A 371 -3.55 -2.66 -7.99
N ILE A 372 -2.99 -3.33 -9.01
CA ILE A 372 -3.71 -3.63 -10.26
C ILE A 372 -4.68 -4.82 -10.17
N LYS A 373 -5.13 -5.16 -8.95
CA LYS A 373 -6.08 -6.25 -8.67
C LYS A 373 -5.59 -7.64 -9.14
N ARG A 374 -4.28 -7.90 -9.09
CA ARG A 374 -3.66 -9.21 -9.36
C ARG A 374 -2.93 -9.77 -8.12
N PRO A 375 -3.64 -9.96 -6.99
CA PRO A 375 -3.07 -10.40 -5.72
C PRO A 375 -2.36 -11.77 -5.80
N THR A 376 -2.75 -12.63 -6.74
CA THR A 376 -2.10 -13.95 -6.94
C THR A 376 -0.65 -13.79 -7.38
N LEU A 377 -0.34 -12.84 -8.27
CA LEU A 377 1.05 -12.59 -8.69
C LEU A 377 1.88 -12.02 -7.53
N ALA A 378 1.30 -11.10 -6.74
CA ALA A 378 1.93 -10.61 -5.53
C ALA A 378 2.20 -11.76 -4.53
N GLY A 379 1.23 -12.65 -4.33
CA GLY A 379 1.36 -13.84 -3.47
C GLY A 379 2.46 -14.80 -3.94
N ILE A 380 2.60 -15.02 -5.25
CA ILE A 380 3.70 -15.83 -5.82
C ILE A 380 5.06 -15.19 -5.50
N ILE A 381 5.19 -13.87 -5.64
CA ILE A 381 6.44 -13.16 -5.28
C ILE A 381 6.77 -13.39 -3.81
N TYR A 382 5.81 -13.15 -2.90
CA TYR A 382 6.01 -13.38 -1.46
C TYR A 382 6.34 -14.84 -1.12
N PHE A 383 5.69 -15.79 -1.79
CA PHE A 383 5.96 -17.22 -1.62
C PHE A 383 7.38 -17.60 -2.09
N MET A 384 7.84 -17.10 -3.24
CA MET A 384 9.19 -17.36 -3.73
C MET A 384 10.26 -16.77 -2.79
N ARG A 385 10.20 -15.45 -2.54
CA ARG A 385 11.26 -14.74 -1.79
C ARG A 385 11.22 -14.97 -0.29
N GLY A 386 10.03 -15.15 0.29
CA GLY A 386 9.84 -15.26 1.74
C GLY A 386 9.76 -16.69 2.26
N PHE A 387 9.51 -17.66 1.38
CA PHE A 387 9.35 -19.06 1.76
C PHE A 387 10.25 -19.99 0.95
N LEU A 388 9.88 -20.30 -0.30
CA LEU A 388 10.45 -21.42 -1.04
C LEU A 388 11.97 -21.25 -1.25
N LEU A 389 12.37 -20.13 -1.86
CA LEU A 389 13.76 -19.89 -2.21
C LEU A 389 14.58 -19.56 -0.96
N LEU A 390 14.00 -18.81 -0.02
CA LEU A 390 14.69 -18.48 1.22
C LEU A 390 15.01 -19.72 2.05
N ILE A 391 14.05 -20.63 2.26
CA ILE A 391 14.29 -21.90 2.96
C ILE A 391 15.28 -22.78 2.18
N ALA A 392 15.12 -22.90 0.86
CA ALA A 392 16.01 -23.71 0.03
C ALA A 392 17.47 -23.21 0.11
N PHE A 393 17.70 -21.89 0.03
CA PHE A 393 19.04 -21.34 0.15
C PHE A 393 19.55 -21.33 1.59
N SER A 394 18.71 -21.07 2.60
CA SER A 394 19.11 -21.10 4.00
C SER A 394 19.55 -22.48 4.47
N THR A 395 18.84 -23.54 4.08
CA THR A 395 19.19 -24.93 4.42
C THR A 395 20.54 -25.36 3.84
N TRP A 396 20.96 -24.77 2.73
CA TRP A 396 22.26 -25.06 2.12
C TRP A 396 23.38 -24.12 2.61
N LEU A 397 23.12 -22.82 2.68
CA LEU A 397 24.15 -21.81 2.96
C LEU A 397 24.45 -21.63 4.45
N ILE A 398 23.48 -21.79 5.34
CA ILE A 398 23.69 -21.63 6.80
C ILE A 398 24.63 -22.72 7.35
N PRO A 399 24.50 -24.01 6.99
CA PRO A 399 25.45 -25.03 7.44
C PRO A 399 26.89 -24.83 6.93
N VAL A 400 27.05 -24.22 5.75
CA VAL A 400 28.37 -24.02 5.13
C VAL A 400 29.05 -22.73 5.60
N PHE A 401 28.31 -21.63 5.70
CA PHE A 401 28.84 -20.29 5.96
C PHE A 401 28.42 -19.71 7.32
N GLY A 402 27.73 -20.51 8.16
CA GLY A 402 27.23 -20.07 9.46
C GLY A 402 26.29 -18.86 9.33
N VAL A 403 26.55 -17.82 10.14
CA VAL A 403 25.75 -16.58 10.16
C VAL A 403 25.76 -15.86 8.80
N GLN A 404 26.89 -15.85 8.09
CA GLN A 404 26.97 -15.20 6.77
C GLN A 404 26.07 -15.89 5.74
N GLY A 405 25.83 -17.19 5.94
CA GLY A 405 24.89 -17.98 5.16
C GLY A 405 23.46 -17.45 5.20
N THR A 406 23.05 -16.75 6.26
CA THR A 406 21.70 -16.13 6.31
C THR A 406 21.60 -14.97 5.33
N ALA A 407 22.59 -14.09 5.31
CA ALA A 407 22.62 -12.95 4.39
C ALA A 407 22.76 -13.43 2.93
N LEU A 408 23.63 -14.42 2.67
CA LEU A 408 23.74 -15.01 1.34
C LEU A 408 22.43 -15.65 0.88
N ALA A 409 21.71 -16.33 1.77
CA ALA A 409 20.41 -16.92 1.44
C ALA A 409 19.36 -15.87 1.07
N ILE A 410 19.33 -14.75 1.80
CA ILE A 410 18.46 -13.61 1.46
C ILE A 410 18.84 -13.05 0.09
N VAL A 411 20.11 -12.74 -0.16
CA VAL A 411 20.57 -12.19 -1.45
C VAL A 411 20.24 -13.14 -2.61
N ALA A 412 20.46 -14.44 -2.43
CA ALA A 412 20.17 -15.46 -3.42
C ALA A 412 18.66 -15.59 -3.70
N ALA A 413 17.82 -15.63 -2.65
CA ALA A 413 16.37 -15.72 -2.77
C ALA A 413 15.79 -14.50 -3.50
N GLU A 414 16.24 -13.30 -3.16
CA GLU A 414 15.79 -12.05 -3.78
C GLU A 414 16.22 -11.95 -5.24
N THR A 415 17.48 -12.31 -5.53
CA THR A 415 18.02 -12.31 -6.89
C THR A 415 17.32 -13.33 -7.77
N ALA A 416 17.12 -14.56 -7.27
CA ALA A 416 16.42 -15.61 -8.00
C ALA A 416 14.94 -15.22 -8.25
N THR A 417 14.25 -14.64 -7.26
CA THR A 417 12.87 -14.16 -7.44
C THR A 417 12.78 -13.09 -8.52
N MET A 418 13.67 -12.11 -8.48
CA MET A 418 13.74 -11.04 -9.49
C MET A 418 14.00 -11.62 -10.88
N ALA A 419 14.95 -12.55 -11.01
CA ALA A 419 15.27 -13.20 -12.27
C ALA A 419 14.09 -14.02 -12.83
N ILE A 420 13.42 -14.81 -11.98
CA ILE A 420 12.23 -15.59 -12.37
C ILE A 420 11.11 -14.66 -12.82
N LEU A 421 10.88 -13.55 -12.10
CA LEU A 421 9.87 -12.57 -12.47
C LEU A 421 10.15 -11.97 -13.85
N LEU A 422 11.37 -11.44 -14.07
CA LEU A 422 11.76 -10.83 -15.34
C LEU A 422 11.73 -11.84 -16.49
N PHE A 423 12.21 -13.06 -16.26
CA PHE A 423 12.20 -14.12 -17.27
C PHE A 423 10.78 -14.55 -17.64
N SER A 424 9.91 -14.76 -16.64
CA SER A 424 8.51 -15.08 -16.88
C SER A 424 7.79 -13.96 -17.65
N ALA A 425 8.09 -12.70 -17.32
CA ALA A 425 7.55 -11.55 -18.01
C ALA A 425 7.99 -11.47 -19.48
N LEU A 426 9.26 -11.77 -19.77
CA LEU A 426 9.79 -11.83 -21.15
C LEU A 426 9.12 -12.95 -21.97
N ILE A 427 8.90 -14.13 -21.40
CA ILE A 427 8.22 -15.24 -22.09
C ILE A 427 6.77 -14.88 -22.39
N LEU A 428 6.03 -14.36 -21.41
CA LEU A 428 4.63 -13.99 -21.57
C LEU A 428 4.45 -12.84 -22.55
N LYS A 429 5.43 -11.91 -22.60
CA LYS A 429 5.50 -10.88 -23.64
C LYS A 429 5.67 -11.48 -25.04
N ASN A 430 6.61 -12.42 -25.19
CA ASN A 430 6.88 -13.06 -26.49
C ASN A 430 5.73 -13.93 -26.99
N LYS A 431 4.89 -14.47 -26.09
CA LYS A 431 3.66 -15.20 -26.45
C LYS A 431 2.51 -14.30 -26.92
N GLY A 432 2.68 -12.98 -26.88
CA GLY A 432 1.66 -12.02 -27.31
C GLY A 432 0.53 -11.78 -26.31
N GLU A 433 0.53 -12.45 -25.15
CA GLU A 433 -0.49 -12.24 -24.10
C GLU A 433 -0.35 -10.89 -23.39
N TYR A 434 0.86 -10.32 -23.38
CA TYR A 434 1.18 -9.04 -22.74
C TYR A 434 2.09 -8.20 -23.64
N ARG A 435 1.85 -6.89 -23.70
CA ARG A 435 2.71 -5.95 -24.44
C ARG A 435 3.92 -5.46 -23.65
N ASN A 436 3.94 -5.68 -22.33
CA ASN A 436 4.92 -5.11 -21.40
C ASN A 436 5.52 -6.16 -20.43
N ILE A 437 6.67 -5.79 -19.83
CA ILE A 437 7.36 -6.58 -18.79
C ILE A 437 6.64 -6.49 -17.43
N LEU A 438 5.77 -5.49 -17.25
CA LEU A 438 5.00 -5.31 -16.01
C LEU A 438 3.86 -6.34 -15.87
N LEU A 439 3.57 -7.14 -16.89
CA LEU A 439 2.40 -8.03 -16.95
C LEU A 439 1.09 -7.30 -16.64
N PHE A 440 1.02 -6.02 -17.01
CA PHE A 440 -0.18 -5.21 -16.93
C PHE A 440 -1.02 -5.45 -18.18
N LYS A 441 -2.28 -5.86 -18.02
CA LYS A 441 -3.21 -5.98 -19.14
C LYS A 441 -3.64 -4.57 -19.54
N GLU A 442 -3.24 -4.13 -20.73
CA GLU A 442 -3.69 -2.85 -21.25
C GLU A 442 -5.21 -2.92 -21.49
N PRO A 443 -6.00 -1.90 -21.11
CA PRO A 443 -7.35 -1.78 -21.63
C PRO A 443 -7.23 -1.73 -23.16
N ILE A 444 -8.02 -2.56 -23.86
CA ILE A 444 -8.04 -2.57 -25.33
C ILE A 444 -8.75 -1.29 -25.78
N ILE A 445 -8.03 -0.18 -25.80
CA ILE A 445 -8.42 1.03 -26.53
C ILE A 445 -7.46 1.09 -27.71
N ALA A 446 -7.99 1.01 -28.93
CA ALA A 446 -7.18 1.20 -30.11
C ALA A 446 -6.53 2.59 -30.00
N LYS A 447 -5.20 2.66 -30.18
CA LYS A 447 -4.45 3.92 -30.03
C LYS A 447 -4.99 5.02 -30.97
N ASP A 448 -5.66 4.61 -32.05
CA ASP A 448 -6.33 5.49 -33.00
C ASP A 448 -7.59 6.18 -32.45
N ASN A 449 -8.20 5.65 -31.38
CA ASN A 449 -9.44 6.16 -30.78
C ASN A 449 -9.20 7.09 -29.59
N LEU A 450 -7.97 7.59 -29.43
CA LEU A 450 -7.53 8.36 -28.28
C LEU A 450 -6.83 9.65 -28.73
N TYR A 451 -7.36 10.79 -28.29
CA TYR A 451 -6.72 12.09 -28.37
C TYR A 451 -6.25 12.52 -26.97
N GLU A 452 -5.01 12.99 -26.87
CA GLU A 452 -4.43 13.49 -25.63
C GLU A 452 -3.57 14.73 -25.90
N THR A 453 -3.80 15.79 -25.12
CA THR A 453 -2.99 17.01 -25.17
C THR A 453 -2.88 17.62 -23.78
N THR A 454 -2.03 18.64 -23.62
CA THR A 454 -1.98 19.40 -22.38
C THR A 454 -1.75 20.86 -22.68
N LEU A 455 -2.61 21.67 -22.10
CA LEU A 455 -2.63 23.12 -22.18
C LEU A 455 -1.92 23.71 -20.98
N SER A 456 -1.22 24.82 -21.19
CA SER A 456 -0.80 25.73 -20.13
C SER A 456 -1.89 26.79 -19.86
N SER A 457 -1.54 27.90 -19.22
CA SER A 457 -2.43 29.04 -18.98
C SER A 457 -2.64 29.95 -20.21
N ASP A 458 -2.07 29.64 -21.37
CA ASP A 458 -2.19 30.46 -22.58
C ASP A 458 -3.44 30.06 -23.40
N ILE A 459 -4.37 31.00 -23.57
CA ILE A 459 -5.60 30.83 -24.36
C ILE A 459 -5.28 30.49 -25.83
N LYS A 460 -4.13 30.91 -26.38
CA LYS A 460 -3.75 30.54 -27.75
C LYS A 460 -3.49 29.05 -27.92
N GLU A 461 -3.08 28.35 -26.87
CA GLU A 461 -2.95 26.89 -26.91
C GLU A 461 -4.34 26.22 -26.96
N LEU A 462 -5.37 26.86 -26.40
CA LEU A 462 -6.75 26.37 -26.46
C LEU A 462 -7.30 26.42 -27.89
N GLU A 463 -7.09 27.52 -28.62
CA GLU A 463 -7.52 27.63 -30.03
C GLU A 463 -6.92 26.50 -30.89
N LYS A 464 -5.61 26.27 -30.76
CA LYS A 464 -4.92 25.19 -31.47
C LYS A 464 -5.42 23.81 -31.06
N CYS A 465 -5.74 23.62 -29.78
CA CYS A 465 -6.31 22.36 -29.28
C CYS A 465 -7.67 22.06 -29.90
N VAL A 466 -8.54 23.07 -30.07
CA VAL A 466 -9.84 22.89 -30.72
C VAL A 466 -9.65 22.44 -32.18
N GLU A 467 -8.73 23.05 -32.93
CA GLU A 467 -8.40 22.62 -34.30
C GLU A 467 -7.92 21.15 -34.36
N GLU A 468 -7.06 20.74 -33.42
CA GLU A 468 -6.57 19.36 -33.36
C GLU A 468 -7.68 18.35 -33.00
N ILE A 469 -8.65 18.75 -32.17
CA ILE A 469 -9.82 17.93 -31.81
C ILE A 469 -10.76 17.78 -33.01
N GLU A 470 -10.96 18.83 -33.80
CA GLU A 470 -11.74 18.75 -35.05
C GLU A 470 -11.14 17.72 -36.00
N ALA A 471 -9.82 17.81 -36.24
CA ALA A 471 -9.11 16.84 -37.08
C ALA A 471 -9.19 15.40 -36.53
N PHE A 472 -9.20 15.24 -35.20
CA PHE A 472 -9.40 13.94 -34.55
C PHE A 472 -10.84 13.41 -34.76
N CYS A 473 -11.85 14.27 -34.62
CA CYS A 473 -13.25 13.90 -34.83
C CYS A 473 -13.50 13.49 -36.29
N GLU A 474 -12.93 14.22 -37.26
CA GLU A 474 -13.00 13.88 -38.68
C GLU A 474 -12.33 12.54 -38.99
N LYS A 475 -11.14 12.30 -38.42
CA LYS A 475 -10.40 11.03 -38.61
C LYS A 475 -11.22 9.81 -38.18
N LEU A 476 -12.05 9.95 -37.15
CA LEU A 476 -12.85 8.86 -36.56
C LEU A 476 -14.31 8.84 -37.02
N ASP A 477 -14.67 9.67 -38.01
CA ASP A 477 -16.04 9.78 -38.54
C ASP A 477 -17.09 10.03 -37.44
N ILE A 478 -16.73 10.86 -36.46
CA ILE A 478 -17.65 11.28 -35.39
C ILE A 478 -18.69 12.23 -36.01
N ASP A 479 -19.97 12.02 -35.73
CA ASP A 479 -21.03 12.86 -36.27
C ASP A 479 -20.87 14.34 -35.84
N SER A 480 -21.27 15.25 -36.72
CA SER A 480 -21.09 16.69 -36.54
C SER A 480 -21.72 17.23 -35.25
N LYS A 481 -22.79 16.60 -34.76
CA LYS A 481 -23.41 16.99 -33.50
C LYS A 481 -22.46 16.63 -32.36
N ASN A 482 -21.97 15.40 -32.26
CA ASN A 482 -21.04 15.03 -31.20
C ASN A 482 -19.69 15.76 -31.28
N ALA A 483 -19.14 15.97 -32.47
CA ALA A 483 -17.93 16.78 -32.66
C ALA A 483 -18.10 18.21 -32.12
N TYR A 484 -19.22 18.88 -32.45
CA TYR A 484 -19.54 20.20 -31.91
C TYR A 484 -19.57 20.22 -30.37
N PHE A 485 -20.18 19.20 -29.75
CA PHE A 485 -20.25 19.15 -28.29
C PHE A 485 -18.93 18.79 -27.63
N ILE A 486 -18.06 18.02 -28.27
CA ILE A 486 -16.70 17.79 -27.77
C ILE A 486 -15.95 19.13 -27.72
N ASN A 487 -15.95 19.89 -28.82
CA ASN A 487 -15.28 21.19 -28.88
C ASN A 487 -15.84 22.18 -27.86
N LEU A 488 -17.17 22.35 -27.81
CA LEU A 488 -17.82 23.21 -26.83
C LEU A 488 -17.45 22.80 -25.39
N THR A 489 -17.40 21.50 -25.11
CA THR A 489 -17.03 21.00 -23.78
C THR A 489 -15.61 21.38 -23.42
N ILE A 490 -14.65 21.23 -24.34
CA ILE A 490 -13.26 21.58 -24.09
C ILE A 490 -13.07 23.09 -23.97
N GLU A 491 -13.64 23.86 -24.88
CA GLU A 491 -13.50 25.31 -24.92
C GLU A 491 -14.06 25.95 -23.63
N GLU A 492 -15.30 25.64 -23.29
CA GLU A 492 -15.97 26.21 -22.12
C GLU A 492 -15.32 25.82 -20.80
N LEU A 493 -14.96 24.54 -20.64
CA LEU A 493 -14.42 24.04 -19.37
C LEU A 493 -12.95 24.40 -19.20
N ALA A 494 -12.14 24.29 -20.24
CA ALA A 494 -10.74 24.69 -20.16
C ALA A 494 -10.59 26.20 -19.97
N ALA A 495 -11.38 27.03 -20.68
CA ALA A 495 -11.38 28.47 -20.47
C ALA A 495 -11.80 28.83 -19.03
N ASN A 496 -12.85 28.20 -18.50
CA ASN A 496 -13.27 28.39 -17.12
C ASN A 496 -12.15 28.03 -16.12
N ILE A 497 -11.48 26.89 -16.30
CA ILE A 497 -10.39 26.48 -15.41
C ILE A 497 -9.21 27.45 -15.49
N ILE A 498 -8.83 27.91 -16.70
CA ILE A 498 -7.75 28.88 -16.89
C ILE A 498 -8.07 30.21 -16.22
N ASN A 499 -9.28 30.75 -16.43
CA ASN A 499 -9.67 32.07 -15.96
C ASN A 499 -9.90 32.12 -14.44
N PHE A 500 -10.53 31.08 -13.88
CA PHE A 500 -10.97 31.10 -12.48
C PHE A 500 -10.15 30.18 -11.56
N GLY A 501 -9.61 29.09 -12.10
CA GLY A 501 -8.79 28.13 -11.36
C GLY A 501 -7.33 28.56 -11.18
N PHE A 502 -6.72 29.23 -12.15
CA PHE A 502 -5.28 29.56 -12.14
C PHE A 502 -4.98 30.92 -11.49
N ASN A 503 -5.54 31.15 -10.31
CA ASN A 503 -5.54 32.45 -9.63
C ASN A 503 -4.37 32.67 -8.64
N ASP A 504 -3.44 31.72 -8.51
CA ASP A 504 -2.39 31.74 -7.48
C ASP A 504 -1.01 32.26 -7.97
N GLY A 505 -0.92 32.69 -9.23
CA GLY A 505 0.29 33.23 -9.85
C GLY A 505 1.37 32.19 -10.17
N LYS A 506 1.08 30.88 -10.05
CA LYS A 506 2.01 29.80 -10.43
C LYS A 506 1.67 29.25 -11.83
N PRO A 507 2.66 28.64 -12.52
CA PRO A 507 2.38 27.92 -13.75
C PRO A 507 1.49 26.70 -13.46
N HIS A 508 0.40 26.61 -14.20
CA HIS A 508 -0.59 25.54 -14.12
C HIS A 508 -0.83 24.89 -15.48
N TYR A 509 -1.34 23.67 -15.47
CA TYR A 509 -1.58 22.89 -16.68
C TYR A 509 -2.94 22.19 -16.65
N ILE A 510 -3.54 22.00 -17.82
CA ILE A 510 -4.75 21.20 -18.03
C ILE A 510 -4.42 20.06 -19.00
N HIS A 511 -4.46 18.82 -18.54
CA HIS A 511 -4.35 17.65 -19.39
C HIS A 511 -5.73 17.24 -19.90
N ILE A 512 -5.91 17.22 -21.22
CA ILE A 512 -7.15 16.84 -21.89
C ILE A 512 -6.98 15.47 -22.52
N LYS A 513 -7.96 14.60 -22.30
CA LYS A 513 -8.02 13.26 -22.90
C LYS A 513 -9.42 13.00 -23.43
N ILE A 514 -9.51 12.63 -24.71
CA ILE A 514 -10.76 12.26 -25.37
C ILE A 514 -10.60 10.83 -25.87
N ALA A 515 -11.49 9.94 -25.43
CA ALA A 515 -11.45 8.54 -25.82
C ALA A 515 -12.82 8.08 -26.30
N LEU A 516 -12.85 7.39 -27.44
CA LEU A 516 -14.02 6.66 -27.90
C LEU A 516 -13.94 5.23 -27.40
N PHE A 517 -14.96 4.84 -26.63
CA PHE A 517 -15.07 3.50 -26.09
C PHE A 517 -16.50 2.99 -26.26
N GLU A 518 -16.66 1.93 -27.04
CA GLU A 518 -17.97 1.42 -27.47
C GLU A 518 -18.76 2.49 -28.23
N GLU A 519 -19.92 2.92 -27.70
CA GLU A 519 -20.76 3.98 -28.28
C GLU A 519 -20.66 5.32 -27.54
N ASP A 520 -19.83 5.40 -26.50
CA ASP A 520 -19.70 6.57 -25.64
C ASP A 520 -18.40 7.35 -25.91
N ILE A 521 -18.49 8.68 -25.77
CA ILE A 521 -17.33 9.58 -25.84
C ILE A 521 -16.97 10.03 -24.43
N TYR A 522 -15.75 9.71 -24.01
CA TYR A 522 -15.20 10.06 -22.71
C TYR A 522 -14.29 11.27 -22.87
N ILE A 523 -14.66 12.38 -22.22
CA ILE A 523 -13.85 13.59 -22.16
C ILE A 523 -13.34 13.73 -20.72
N ARG A 524 -12.02 13.80 -20.55
CA ARG A 524 -11.39 14.01 -19.25
C ARG A 524 -10.51 15.25 -19.28
N LEU A 525 -10.75 16.15 -18.34
CA LEU A 525 -9.89 17.30 -18.05
C LEU A 525 -9.25 17.10 -16.67
N ARG A 526 -7.93 17.14 -16.59
CA ARG A 526 -7.18 17.10 -15.34
C ARG A 526 -6.35 18.36 -15.19
N ASP A 527 -6.56 19.11 -14.12
CA ASP A 527 -5.78 20.30 -13.81
C ASP A 527 -5.13 20.25 -12.42
N ASP A 528 -4.11 21.07 -12.22
CA ASP A 528 -3.34 21.14 -10.98
C ASP A 528 -3.57 22.43 -10.16
N SER A 529 -4.75 23.06 -10.35
CA SER A 529 -5.18 24.25 -9.62
C SER A 529 -5.60 23.97 -8.17
N THR A 530 -5.71 25.03 -7.36
CA THR A 530 -5.87 24.97 -5.90
C THR A 530 -7.21 24.42 -5.42
N SER A 531 -8.29 24.51 -6.20
CA SER A 531 -9.55 23.75 -6.18
C SER A 531 -10.54 24.54 -7.03
N TYR A 532 -10.90 24.05 -8.22
CA TYR A 532 -11.94 24.69 -9.02
C TYR A 532 -12.80 23.61 -9.67
N ASN A 533 -14.11 23.65 -9.41
CA ASN A 533 -15.09 22.76 -10.02
C ASN A 533 -15.91 23.60 -11.01
N PRO A 534 -15.70 23.45 -12.32
CA PRO A 534 -16.43 24.24 -13.32
C PRO A 534 -17.95 24.03 -13.27
N PHE A 535 -18.45 22.95 -12.66
CA PHE A 535 -19.89 22.65 -12.55
C PHE A 535 -20.53 23.13 -11.23
N GLU A 536 -19.77 23.70 -10.30
CA GLU A 536 -20.30 24.29 -9.05
C GLU A 536 -20.68 25.75 -9.25
N GLU A 537 -21.97 26.07 -9.05
CA GLU A 537 -22.50 27.42 -9.21
C GLU A 537 -21.68 28.44 -8.41
N SER A 538 -21.17 29.45 -9.10
CA SER A 538 -20.41 30.53 -8.49
C SER A 538 -21.32 31.46 -7.69
N GLU A 539 -20.89 31.85 -6.47
CA GLU A 539 -21.55 32.89 -5.68
C GLU A 539 -21.27 34.32 -6.21
N LYS A 540 -20.41 34.48 -7.23
CA LYS A 540 -19.99 35.79 -7.75
C LYS A 540 -20.72 36.18 -9.04
N PRO A 541 -21.27 37.41 -9.12
CA PRO A 541 -22.09 37.85 -10.25
C PRO A 541 -21.32 38.00 -11.58
N ASP A 542 -20.01 38.25 -11.54
CA ASP A 542 -19.17 38.38 -12.75
C ASP A 542 -18.90 37.04 -13.45
N GLU A 543 -19.08 35.91 -12.74
CA GLU A 543 -18.89 34.54 -13.24
C GLU A 543 -20.19 33.95 -13.83
N ALA A 544 -21.32 34.64 -13.70
CA ALA A 544 -22.65 34.15 -14.12
C ALA A 544 -22.91 34.23 -15.64
N LEU A 545 -22.15 35.05 -16.38
CA LEU A 545 -22.27 35.22 -17.83
C LEU A 545 -21.59 34.10 -18.64
N ASP A 546 -20.48 33.53 -18.12
CA ASP A 546 -19.77 32.37 -18.69
C ASP A 546 -20.41 31.02 -18.31
N TYR A 547 -21.47 31.03 -17.50
CA TYR A 547 -22.15 29.83 -17.04
C TYR A 547 -23.10 29.20 -18.08
N LEU A 548 -23.40 29.91 -19.18
CA LEU A 548 -24.31 29.43 -20.21
C LEU A 548 -23.73 28.20 -20.94
N GLY A 549 -22.47 28.25 -21.36
CA GLY A 549 -21.78 27.15 -22.04
C GLY A 549 -21.64 25.91 -21.16
N VAL A 550 -21.20 26.09 -19.92
CA VAL A 550 -21.15 25.02 -18.90
C VAL A 550 -22.52 24.38 -18.68
N SER A 551 -23.60 25.18 -18.64
CA SER A 551 -24.97 24.66 -18.47
C SER A 551 -25.43 23.79 -19.65
N ILE A 552 -24.99 24.13 -20.88
CA ILE A 552 -25.28 23.35 -22.09
C ILE A 552 -24.54 22.02 -22.03
N VAL A 553 -23.25 22.03 -21.67
CA VAL A 553 -22.43 20.83 -21.47
C VAL A 553 -23.09 19.91 -20.42
N ARG A 554 -23.48 20.48 -19.27
CA ARG A 554 -24.11 19.75 -18.18
C ARG A 554 -25.45 19.10 -18.57
N LYS A 555 -26.26 19.78 -19.39
CA LYS A 555 -27.55 19.24 -19.87
C LYS A 555 -27.40 18.12 -20.88
N LYS A 556 -26.32 18.12 -21.67
CA LYS A 556 -26.11 17.10 -22.69
C LYS A 556 -25.33 15.89 -22.18
N ALA A 557 -24.42 16.08 -21.23
CA ALA A 557 -23.66 14.97 -20.65
C ALA A 557 -24.59 13.88 -20.12
N LYS A 558 -24.39 12.62 -20.55
CA LYS A 558 -25.06 11.45 -19.96
C LYS A 558 -24.72 11.35 -18.48
N SER A 559 -23.46 11.62 -18.15
CA SER A 559 -22.99 11.78 -16.79
C SER A 559 -21.73 12.65 -16.75
N PHE A 560 -21.50 13.28 -15.60
CA PHE A 560 -20.24 13.95 -15.31
C PHE A 560 -19.84 13.66 -13.87
N ALA A 561 -18.55 13.62 -13.62
CA ALA A 561 -17.98 13.43 -12.30
C ALA A 561 -16.81 14.39 -12.11
N TYR A 562 -16.90 15.22 -11.08
CA TYR A 562 -15.77 16.01 -10.59
C TYR A 562 -15.25 15.34 -9.33
N ASN A 563 -13.97 14.99 -9.32
CA ASN A 563 -13.29 14.49 -8.14
C ASN A 563 -11.94 15.17 -8.01
N ARG A 564 -11.64 15.69 -6.82
CA ARG A 564 -10.29 16.06 -6.47
C ARG A 564 -9.55 14.82 -5.99
N THR A 565 -8.66 14.30 -6.83
CA THR A 565 -7.93 13.05 -6.57
C THR A 565 -6.43 13.35 -6.46
N LEU A 566 -5.80 12.87 -5.38
CA LEU A 566 -4.38 13.11 -5.05
C LEU A 566 -4.09 14.61 -4.79
N VAL A 567 -3.67 15.33 -5.83
CA VAL A 567 -3.31 16.76 -5.81
C VAL A 567 -3.91 17.50 -7.01
N PHE A 568 -4.77 16.82 -7.77
CA PHE A 568 -5.32 17.29 -9.04
C PHE A 568 -6.83 17.31 -8.98
N ASN A 569 -7.41 18.21 -9.76
CA ASN A 569 -8.83 18.16 -10.06
C ASN A 569 -9.01 17.30 -11.31
N ASN A 570 -9.96 16.38 -11.26
CA ASN A 570 -10.27 15.49 -12.37
C ASN A 570 -11.75 15.61 -12.71
N LEU A 571 -12.02 16.05 -13.92
CA LEU A 571 -13.35 16.20 -14.46
C LEU A 571 -13.54 15.20 -15.59
N LEU A 572 -14.45 14.24 -15.39
CA LEU A 572 -14.85 13.26 -16.38
C LEU A 572 -16.25 13.58 -16.88
N ILE A 573 -16.44 13.58 -18.20
CA ILE A 573 -17.70 13.81 -18.87
C ILE A 573 -17.91 12.69 -19.86
N ILE A 574 -19.11 12.13 -19.88
CA ILE A 574 -19.52 11.08 -20.81
C ILE A 574 -20.66 11.66 -21.66
N LEU A 575 -20.48 11.70 -22.98
CA LEU A 575 -21.47 12.19 -23.94
C LEU A 575 -22.33 11.06 -24.52
#